data_AF-A0AA96QWF0-F1
#
_entry.id   AF-A0AA96QWF0-F1
#
_cell.length_a   1.000
_cell.length_b   1.000
_cell.length_c   1.000
_cell.angle_alpha   90.00
_cell.angle_beta   90.00
_cell.angle_gamma   90.00
#
_symmetry.space_group_name_H-M   'P 1'
#
loop_
_entity.id
_entity.type
_entity.pdbx_description
1 polymer ?
#
loop_
_entity_poly.entity_id
_entity_poly.type
_entity_poly.pdbx_seq_one_letter_code
_entity_poly.pdbx_strand_id
1 'polypeptide(L)'
;MLHHFGSKDGLRQACDEHVAEAIRGGTGVRDADALAVMLDDAIPVRRYLGRALLDGMETAARLVDRTQEWLAEGEAEGWVRPTDDPRARAVTYVSWQLAPLVLGDQVGRLLGGDTATAVRGAWAGLEMLTGGLFTDDRWLALFSTVGKSRWGPC
;
A
#
# COMPACT_ATOMS: atom_id res chain seq x y z
N MET A 1 -29.54 -6.15 -9.89
CA MET A 1 -28.07 -6.27 -9.70
C MET A 1 -27.42 -7.40 -10.48
N LEU A 2 -28.07 -8.57 -10.68
CA LEU A 2 -27.57 -9.61 -11.60
C LEU A 2 -27.44 -9.16 -13.07
N HIS A 3 -28.19 -8.14 -13.50
CA HIS A 3 -28.12 -7.62 -14.87
C HIS A 3 -26.93 -6.68 -15.15
N HIS A 4 -26.28 -6.12 -14.12
CA HIS A 4 -25.21 -5.13 -14.33
C HIS A 4 -23.80 -5.75 -14.28
N PHE A 5 -23.63 -6.86 -13.56
CA PHE A 5 -22.34 -7.53 -13.39
C PHE A 5 -22.34 -8.99 -13.87
N GLY A 6 -23.49 -9.54 -14.26
CA GLY A 6 -23.65 -10.88 -14.85
C GLY A 6 -23.44 -12.05 -13.88
N SER A 7 -22.49 -11.96 -12.96
CA SER A 7 -22.15 -12.99 -11.97
C SER A 7 -21.51 -12.38 -10.70
N LYS A 8 -21.33 -13.21 -9.68
CA LYS A 8 -20.58 -12.84 -8.46
C LYS A 8 -19.11 -12.53 -8.78
N ASP A 9 -18.51 -13.24 -9.73
CA ASP A 9 -17.14 -13.01 -10.18
C ASP A 9 -17.01 -11.69 -10.95
N GLY A 10 -18.00 -11.34 -11.78
CA GLY A 10 -18.04 -10.05 -12.48
C GLY A 10 -18.17 -8.87 -11.52
N LEU A 11 -18.90 -9.03 -10.41
CA LEU A 11 -18.94 -8.00 -9.36
C LEU A 11 -17.60 -7.88 -8.63
N ARG A 12 -16.94 -9.01 -8.33
CA ARG A 12 -15.60 -9.03 -7.70
C ARG A 12 -14.57 -8.32 -8.57
N GLN A 13 -14.56 -8.61 -9.88
CA GLN A 13 -13.66 -7.95 -10.82
C GLN A 13 -13.89 -6.44 -10.88
N ALA A 14 -15.15 -5.99 -10.92
CA ALA A 14 -15.47 -4.56 -10.93
C ALA A 14 -15.03 -3.86 -9.62
N CYS A 15 -15.17 -4.52 -8.47
CA CYS A 15 -14.64 -4.01 -7.21
C CYS A 15 -13.10 -3.95 -7.20
N ASP A 16 -12.42 -4.98 -7.71
CA ASP A 16 -10.95 -5.01 -7.83
C ASP A 16 -10.43 -3.90 -8.76
N GLU A 17 -11.12 -3.62 -9.86
CA GLU A 17 -10.80 -2.51 -10.77
C GLU A 17 -11.03 -1.15 -10.10
N HIS A 18 -12.13 -0.98 -9.38
CA HIS A 18 -12.40 0.25 -8.63
C HIS A 18 -11.34 0.53 -7.56
N VAL A 19 -10.88 -0.50 -6.85
CA VAL A 19 -9.78 -0.38 -5.87
C VAL A 19 -8.48 0.04 -6.56
N ALA A 20 -8.17 -0.55 -7.72
CA ALA A 20 -6.97 -0.20 -8.47
C ALA A 20 -6.98 1.26 -8.96
N GLU A 21 -8.14 1.78 -9.38
CA GLU A 21 -8.30 3.20 -9.73
C GLU A 21 -8.15 4.12 -8.51
N ALA A 22 -8.71 3.73 -7.36
CA ALA A 22 -8.57 4.52 -6.13
C ALA A 22 -7.11 4.68 -5.69
N ILE A 23 -6.27 3.67 -5.95
CA ILE A 23 -4.82 3.74 -5.67
C ILE A 23 -4.11 4.73 -6.60
N ARG A 24 -4.51 4.82 -7.88
CA ARG A 24 -3.99 5.82 -8.82
C ARG A 24 -4.45 7.23 -8.51
N GLY A 25 -5.69 7.40 -8.02
CA GLY A 25 -6.32 8.70 -7.79
C GLY A 25 -5.58 9.63 -6.81
N GLY A 26 -4.63 9.10 -6.03
CA GLY A 26 -3.79 9.89 -5.13
C GLY A 26 -2.90 10.94 -5.84
N THR A 27 -2.62 10.76 -7.14
CA THR A 27 -1.83 11.71 -7.94
C THR A 27 -2.57 13.03 -8.22
N GLY A 28 -3.89 13.08 -8.02
CA GLY A 28 -4.74 14.25 -8.23
C GLY A 28 -5.03 15.09 -6.98
N VAL A 29 -4.50 14.70 -5.81
CA VAL A 29 -4.69 15.42 -4.55
C VAL A 29 -3.88 16.72 -4.58
N ARG A 30 -4.56 17.85 -4.68
CA ARG A 30 -3.95 19.18 -4.85
C ARG A 30 -4.03 20.08 -3.62
N ASP A 31 -4.86 19.71 -2.64
CA ASP A 31 -5.07 20.44 -1.40
C ASP A 31 -5.60 19.52 -0.28
N ALA A 32 -5.76 20.09 0.91
CA ALA A 32 -6.21 19.36 2.09
C ALA A 32 -7.67 18.88 1.98
N ASP A 33 -8.53 19.59 1.27
CA ASP A 33 -9.94 19.22 1.09
C ASP A 33 -10.05 18.02 0.16
N ALA A 34 -9.30 18.01 -0.95
CA ALA A 34 -9.17 16.87 -1.85
C ALA A 34 -8.60 15.64 -1.12
N LEU A 35 -7.64 15.84 -0.21
CA LEU A 35 -7.10 14.76 0.62
C LEU A 35 -8.16 14.20 1.57
N ALA A 36 -8.95 15.05 2.22
CA ALA A 36 -10.00 14.62 3.13
C ALA A 36 -11.06 13.77 2.40
N VAL A 37 -11.52 14.23 1.22
CA VAL A 37 -12.45 13.49 0.37
C VAL A 37 -11.87 12.14 -0.04
N MET A 38 -10.62 12.10 -0.49
CA MET A 38 -9.95 10.84 -0.85
C MET A 38 -9.86 9.88 0.34
N LEU A 39 -9.56 10.38 1.55
CA LEU A 39 -9.46 9.55 2.75
C LEU A 39 -10.82 8.94 3.14
N ASP A 40 -11.91 9.69 2.97
CA ASP A 40 -13.29 9.22 3.20
C ASP A 40 -13.70 8.18 2.15
N ASP A 41 -13.46 8.46 0.87
CA ASP A 41 -13.77 7.56 -0.26
C ASP A 41 -12.95 6.25 -0.21
N ALA A 42 -11.79 6.28 0.45
CA ALA A 42 -10.99 5.08 0.67
C ALA A 42 -11.57 4.15 1.75
N ILE A 43 -12.55 4.57 2.58
CA ILE A 43 -13.13 3.74 3.63
C ILE A 43 -13.81 2.47 3.06
N PRO A 44 -14.73 2.55 2.07
CA PRO A 44 -15.32 1.39 1.43
C PRO A 44 -14.27 0.48 0.76
N VAL A 45 -13.29 1.07 0.08
CA VAL A 45 -12.18 0.37 -0.59
C VAL A 45 -11.38 -0.46 0.42
N ARG A 46 -11.00 0.14 1.56
CA ARG A 46 -10.30 -0.56 2.66
C ARG A 46 -11.11 -1.70 3.25
N ARG A 47 -12.43 -1.53 3.41
CA ARG A 47 -13.32 -2.61 3.90
C ARG A 47 -13.43 -3.76 2.91
N TYR A 48 -13.50 -3.45 1.62
CA TYR A 48 -13.50 -4.47 0.57
C TYR A 48 -12.18 -5.24 0.57
N LEU A 49 -11.04 -4.53 0.56
CA LEU A 49 -9.71 -5.13 0.62
C LEU A 49 -9.51 -6.02 1.84
N GLY A 50 -9.92 -5.59 3.03
CA GLY A 50 -9.84 -6.39 4.25
C GLY A 50 -10.60 -7.73 4.14
N ARG A 51 -11.71 -7.77 3.39
CA ARG A 51 -12.46 -9.01 3.11
C ARG A 51 -11.85 -9.81 1.97
N ALA A 52 -11.45 -9.15 0.89
CA ALA A 52 -10.89 -9.79 -0.30
C ALA A 52 -9.52 -10.43 -0.04
N LEU A 53 -8.73 -9.90 0.90
CA LEU A 53 -7.45 -10.47 1.32
C LEU A 53 -7.60 -11.85 1.97
N LEU A 54 -8.77 -12.17 2.52
CA LEU A 54 -9.07 -13.50 3.06
C LEU A 54 -9.34 -14.53 1.94
N ASP A 55 -9.65 -14.06 0.72
CA ASP A 55 -10.09 -14.88 -0.39
C ASP A 55 -9.00 -15.20 -1.44
N GLY A 56 -7.78 -14.63 -1.35
CA GLY A 56 -6.61 -15.15 -2.11
C GLY A 56 -5.60 -14.15 -2.69
N MET A 57 -4.52 -14.72 -3.25
CA MET A 57 -3.29 -14.07 -3.74
C MET A 57 -3.43 -13.26 -5.04
N GLU A 58 -4.47 -13.51 -5.85
CA GLU A 58 -4.61 -12.93 -7.19
C GLU A 58 -4.88 -11.41 -7.17
N THR A 59 -5.80 -10.96 -6.30
CA THR A 59 -6.05 -9.53 -6.09
C THR A 59 -4.79 -8.84 -5.55
N ALA A 60 -4.03 -9.49 -4.66
CA ALA A 60 -2.79 -8.96 -4.13
C ALA A 60 -1.70 -8.82 -5.21
N ALA A 61 -1.57 -9.80 -6.11
CA ALA A 61 -0.62 -9.74 -7.22
C ALA A 61 -0.90 -8.54 -8.14
N ARG A 62 -2.16 -8.33 -8.53
CA ARG A 62 -2.56 -7.18 -9.38
C ARG A 62 -2.27 -5.84 -8.70
N LEU A 63 -2.50 -5.73 -7.40
CA LEU A 63 -2.17 -4.52 -6.63
C LEU A 63 -0.67 -4.23 -6.67
N VAL A 64 0.16 -5.25 -6.45
CA VAL A 64 1.62 -5.12 -6.52
C VAL A 64 2.06 -4.68 -7.91
N ASP A 65 1.55 -5.30 -8.97
CA ASP A 65 1.93 -4.93 -10.35
C ASP A 65 1.63 -3.46 -10.64
N ARG A 66 0.44 -2.98 -10.28
CA ARG A 66 0.03 -1.58 -10.46
C ARG A 66 0.82 -0.61 -9.60
N THR A 67 1.10 -0.96 -8.34
CA THR A 67 1.94 -0.12 -7.48
C THR A 67 3.37 -0.05 -8.00
N GLN A 68 3.91 -1.12 -8.57
CA GLN A 68 5.22 -1.10 -9.19
C GLN A 68 5.28 -0.13 -10.38
N GLU A 69 4.26 -0.15 -11.26
CA GLU A 69 4.12 0.80 -12.38
C GLU A 69 4.12 2.25 -11.87
N TRP A 70 3.27 2.55 -10.88
CA TRP A 70 3.16 3.90 -10.30
C TRP A 70 4.44 4.38 -9.60
N LEU A 71 5.14 3.49 -8.88
CA LEU A 71 6.43 3.83 -8.27
C LEU A 71 7.53 4.06 -9.32
N ALA A 72 7.48 3.37 -10.45
CA ALA A 72 8.41 3.59 -11.56
C ALA A 72 8.16 4.93 -12.27
N GLU A 73 6.90 5.32 -12.46
CA GLU A 73 6.54 6.67 -12.91
C GLU A 73 7.08 7.72 -11.94
N GLY A 74 6.93 7.49 -10.63
CA GLY A 74 7.46 8.40 -9.62
C GLY A 74 8.98 8.50 -9.55
N GLU A 75 9.71 7.44 -9.93
CA GLU A 75 11.16 7.51 -10.11
C GLU A 75 11.51 8.38 -11.31
N ALA A 76 10.80 8.21 -12.43
CA ALA A 76 11.01 9.01 -13.64
C ALA A 76 10.70 10.50 -13.42
N GLU A 77 9.73 10.81 -12.56
CA GLU A 77 9.36 12.17 -12.16
C GLU A 77 10.20 12.73 -10.99
N GLY A 78 10.99 11.88 -10.32
CA GLY A 78 11.93 12.27 -9.27
C GLY A 78 11.34 12.41 -7.86
N TRP A 79 10.09 11.98 -7.62
CA TRP A 79 9.48 11.98 -6.27
C TRP A 79 9.55 10.62 -5.55
N VAL A 80 9.99 9.55 -6.23
CA VAL A 80 10.33 8.25 -5.62
C VAL A 80 11.83 8.02 -5.69
N ARG A 81 12.43 7.53 -4.60
CA ARG A 81 13.83 7.11 -4.58
C ARG A 81 14.00 5.76 -5.32
N PRO A 82 14.99 5.63 -6.22
CA PRO A 82 15.27 4.36 -6.90
C PRO A 82 15.72 3.26 -5.93
N THR A 83 15.60 2.01 -6.35
CA THR A 83 15.97 0.82 -5.57
C THR A 83 16.55 -0.26 -6.48
N ASP A 84 17.41 -1.13 -5.93
CA ASP A 84 18.01 -2.24 -6.69
C ASP A 84 17.00 -3.36 -7.01
N ASP A 85 15.93 -3.50 -6.22
CA ASP A 85 14.86 -4.49 -6.45
C ASP A 85 13.47 -3.82 -6.44
N PRO A 86 13.01 -3.30 -7.58
CA PRO A 86 11.71 -2.63 -7.70
C PRO A 86 10.53 -3.55 -7.34
N ARG A 87 10.66 -4.87 -7.60
CA ARG A 87 9.61 -5.85 -7.32
C ARG A 87 9.46 -6.06 -5.82
N ALA A 88 10.56 -6.32 -5.11
CA ALA A 88 10.54 -6.48 -3.68
C ALA A 88 10.06 -5.21 -2.97
N ARG A 89 10.43 -4.02 -3.47
CA ARG A 89 9.92 -2.75 -2.96
C ARG A 89 8.40 -2.64 -3.11
N ALA A 90 7.85 -2.93 -4.29
CA ALA A 90 6.40 -2.87 -4.51
C ALA A 90 5.64 -3.85 -3.62
N VAL A 91 6.11 -5.10 -3.52
CA VAL A 91 5.52 -6.11 -2.62
C VAL A 91 5.54 -5.61 -1.18
N THR A 92 6.68 -5.11 -0.71
CA THR A 92 6.83 -4.64 0.68
C THR A 92 5.95 -3.42 0.95
N TYR A 93 5.91 -2.45 0.04
CA TYR A 93 5.10 -1.26 0.14
C TYR A 93 3.61 -1.60 0.24
N VAL A 94 3.09 -2.42 -0.68
CA VAL A 94 1.69 -2.87 -0.66
C VAL A 94 1.41 -3.65 0.64
N SER A 95 2.29 -4.57 1.03
CA SER A 95 2.13 -5.34 2.27
C SER A 95 2.01 -4.44 3.49
N TRP A 96 2.83 -3.39 3.57
CA TRP A 96 2.81 -2.44 4.67
C TRP A 96 1.55 -1.56 4.67
N GLN A 97 1.05 -1.14 3.50
CA GLN A 97 -0.22 -0.41 3.36
C GLN A 97 -1.45 -1.26 3.75
N LEU A 98 -1.39 -2.57 3.53
CA LEU A 98 -2.48 -3.50 3.86
C LEU A 98 -2.44 -3.99 5.31
N ALA A 99 -1.30 -3.90 6.00
CA ALA A 99 -1.14 -4.36 7.37
C ALA A 99 -2.19 -3.78 8.35
N PRO A 100 -2.58 -2.49 8.30
CA PRO A 100 -3.63 -1.95 9.16
C PRO A 100 -5.02 -2.55 8.91
N LEU A 101 -5.29 -3.11 7.72
CA LEU A 101 -6.57 -3.78 7.43
C LEU A 101 -6.70 -5.11 8.17
N VAL A 102 -5.57 -5.78 8.39
CA VAL A 102 -5.49 -7.06 9.11
C VAL A 102 -5.29 -6.85 10.60
N LEU A 103 -4.51 -5.83 10.97
CA LEU A 103 -4.10 -5.53 12.34
C LEU A 103 -4.91 -4.39 12.98
N GLY A 104 -5.99 -3.94 12.34
CA GLY A 104 -6.72 -2.71 12.72
C GLY A 104 -7.19 -2.71 14.16
N ASP A 105 -7.74 -3.83 14.64
CA ASP A 105 -8.19 -3.97 16.03
C ASP A 105 -7.03 -3.94 17.03
N GLN A 106 -5.91 -4.59 16.69
CA GLN A 106 -4.70 -4.63 17.51
C GLN A 106 -4.06 -3.25 17.60
N VAL A 107 -3.88 -2.58 16.46
CA VAL A 107 -3.30 -1.23 16.35
C VAL A 107 -4.21 -0.21 17.04
N GLY A 108 -5.52 -0.32 16.85
CA GLY A 108 -6.54 0.47 17.55
C GLY A 108 -6.36 0.44 19.06
N ARG A 109 -6.19 -0.76 19.64
CA ARG A 109 -5.94 -0.94 21.06
C ARG A 109 -4.58 -0.38 21.51
N LEU A 110 -3.52 -0.57 20.73
CA LEU A 110 -2.17 -0.12 21.08
C LEU A 110 -2.00 1.40 21.03
N LEU A 111 -2.77 2.09 20.19
CA LEU A 111 -2.67 3.54 19.99
C LEU A 111 -3.74 4.35 20.75
N GLY A 112 -4.60 3.70 21.55
CA GLY A 112 -5.55 4.35 22.46
C GLY A 112 -6.99 4.52 21.97
N GLY A 113 -7.31 4.09 20.73
CA GLY A 113 -8.67 3.82 20.23
C GLY A 113 -9.52 5.00 19.72
N ASP A 114 -9.72 5.08 18.38
CA ASP A 114 -10.88 5.51 17.57
C ASP A 114 -10.47 5.59 16.06
N THR A 115 -11.32 6.12 15.15
CA THR A 115 -10.97 6.37 13.73
C THR A 115 -9.74 7.28 13.52
N ALA A 116 -9.44 8.19 14.45
CA ALA A 116 -8.23 9.02 14.41
C ALA A 116 -6.95 8.19 14.61
N THR A 117 -7.06 6.97 15.15
CA THR A 117 -5.94 6.03 15.28
C THR A 117 -5.40 5.56 13.92
N ALA A 118 -6.29 5.32 12.94
CA ALA A 118 -5.88 4.94 11.60
C ALA A 118 -5.13 6.08 10.88
N VAL A 119 -5.59 7.32 11.10
CA VAL A 119 -4.94 8.54 10.56
C VAL A 119 -3.58 8.76 11.21
N ARG A 120 -3.45 8.59 12.53
CA ARG A 120 -2.16 8.69 13.23
C ARG A 120 -1.15 7.64 12.75
N GLY A 121 -1.59 6.41 12.53
CA GLY A 121 -0.73 5.37 11.96
C GLY A 121 -0.30 5.67 10.53
N ALA A 122 -1.23 6.13 9.69
CA ALA A 122 -0.93 6.53 8.31
C ALA A 122 0.06 7.71 8.26
N TRP A 123 -0.10 8.69 9.16
CA TRP A 123 0.80 9.83 9.27
C TRP A 123 2.22 9.40 9.68
N ALA A 124 2.36 8.63 10.76
CA ALA A 124 3.67 8.12 11.20
C ALA A 124 4.34 7.30 10.10
N GLY A 125 3.55 6.55 9.33
CA GLY A 125 4.05 5.85 8.17
C GLY A 125 4.57 6.80 7.08
N LEU A 126 3.82 7.82 6.70
CA LEU A 126 4.25 8.80 5.72
C LEU A 126 5.52 9.54 6.17
N GLU A 127 5.63 9.90 7.45
CA GLU A 127 6.86 10.45 8.01
C GLU A 127 8.05 9.49 7.84
N MET A 128 7.87 8.22 8.17
CA MET A 128 8.90 7.19 8.00
C MET A 128 9.32 7.00 6.54
N LEU A 129 8.37 7.02 5.60
CA LEU A 129 8.66 6.87 4.17
C LEU A 129 9.32 8.12 3.57
N THR A 130 8.97 9.30 4.06
CA THR A 130 9.42 10.58 3.49
C THR A 130 10.77 10.99 4.08
N GLY A 131 10.89 10.96 5.41
CA GLY A 131 12.08 11.37 6.15
C GLY A 131 13.06 10.23 6.46
N GLY A 132 12.62 8.97 6.30
CA GLY A 132 13.37 7.79 6.75
C GLY A 132 13.13 7.50 8.23
N LEU A 133 13.05 6.21 8.59
CA LEU A 133 13.02 5.77 9.99
C LEU A 133 14.43 5.77 10.61
N PHE A 134 15.43 5.38 9.82
CA PHE A 134 16.83 5.32 10.24
C PHE A 134 17.57 6.55 9.72
N THR A 135 18.57 6.99 10.49
CA THR A 135 19.37 8.18 10.16
C THR A 135 20.57 7.89 9.27
N ASP A 136 20.88 6.61 9.03
CA ASP A 136 22.00 6.15 8.21
C ASP A 136 21.79 4.70 7.72
N ASP A 137 22.69 4.25 6.83
CA ASP A 137 22.58 2.97 6.12
C ASP A 137 23.15 1.78 6.89
N ARG A 138 23.41 1.88 8.21
CA ARG A 138 24.08 0.81 8.97
C ARG A 138 23.41 -0.55 8.83
N TRP A 139 22.07 -0.57 8.81
CA TRP A 139 21.30 -1.80 8.68
C TRP A 139 21.35 -2.36 7.26
N LEU A 140 21.26 -1.49 6.24
CA LEU A 140 21.37 -1.89 4.84
C LEU A 140 22.77 -2.47 4.55
N ALA A 141 23.82 -1.88 5.11
CA ALA A 141 25.19 -2.37 4.94
C ALA A 141 25.38 -3.78 5.54
N LEU A 142 24.80 -4.03 6.72
CA LEU A 142 24.81 -5.35 7.36
C LEU A 142 24.01 -6.38 6.55
N PHE A 143 22.78 -6.05 6.13
CA PHE A 143 21.96 -6.93 5.30
C PHE A 143 22.63 -7.28 3.98
N SER A 144 23.32 -6.32 3.36
CA SER A 144 24.10 -6.54 2.14
C SER A 144 25.26 -7.51 2.35
N THR A 145 25.93 -7.42 3.50
CA THR A 145 27.03 -8.32 3.87
C THR A 145 26.54 -9.75 4.11
N VAL A 146 25.40 -9.89 4.81
CA VAL A 146 24.77 -11.20 5.05
C VAL A 146 24.20 -11.77 3.75
N GLY A 147 23.52 -10.97 2.94
CA GLY A 147 22.97 -11.39 1.65
C GLY A 147 24.03 -12.00 0.74
N LYS A 148 25.15 -11.29 0.56
CA LYS A 148 26.29 -11.75 -0.25
C LYS A 148 26.91 -13.04 0.27
N SER A 149 26.97 -13.23 1.60
CA SER A 149 27.58 -14.42 2.22
C SER A 149 26.65 -15.64 2.31
N ARG A 150 25.34 -15.44 2.32
CA ARG A 150 24.34 -16.50 2.56
C ARG A 150 23.50 -16.88 1.34
N TRP A 151 23.30 -15.97 0.39
CA TRP A 151 22.35 -16.16 -0.73
C TRP A 151 22.93 -15.87 -2.13
N GLY A 152 24.23 -15.53 -2.25
CA GLY A 152 24.90 -15.25 -3.53
C GLY A 152 24.49 -13.91 -4.15
N PRO A 153 25.15 -13.45 -5.24
CA PRO A 153 24.74 -12.23 -5.94
C PRO A 153 23.39 -12.48 -6.63
N CYS A 154 22.39 -11.64 -6.31
CA CYS A 154 21.18 -11.48 -7.14
C CYS A 154 21.56 -10.87 -8.50
#